data_AF-B8BCZ2-F1
#
_entry.id   AF-B8BCZ2-F1
#
_cell.length_a   1.000
_cell.length_b   1.000
_cell.length_c   1.000
_cell.angle_alpha   90.00
_cell.angle_beta   90.00
_cell.angle_gamma   90.00
#
_symmetry.space_group_name_H-M   'P 1'
#
loop_
_entity.id
_entity.type
_entity.pdbx_description
1 polymer ?
#
loop_
_entity_poly.entity_id
_entity_poly.type
_entity_poly.pdbx_seq_one_letter_code
_entity_poly.pdbx_strand_id
1 'polypeptide(L)'
;MAAQHDMVSKFGAAAIVVMLMLVVPNSGSGEDAGHDKDQLAPMSSEAEFGFSLPIVHGRPPAPGMDDEKFVTPFRIYEDVAYLAEMEIGERQQKQYLLIDTGSSLVWTQCDECPHCHIGDVPPYGRSQSRTFQEVSCGDDDDNDKEEAIASYCPAKPPGYITLCVNGRCMFKALYNLTGQGETVQGYMSMDTFHFIDDRRFDYQAKFRMVFGCAHQENIVLTAVKECTTAVKECTGILGLGMGDASFLRQTGITKFSYCAPPRMPGYSYRRDSWLRFGSHAQISGKKVPLVMRWGKYYLPLTAITYTYNELMSPVPIIAYKSQEDYLHMMVDTGTSLLSLPTSLHDDLIKEMEAIIKSKKYDGRGH
;
A
#
# COMPACT_ATOMS: atom_id res chain seq x y z
N MET A 1 13.56 -3.47 -15.90
CA MET A 1 14.36 -2.21 -15.83
C MET A 1 14.82 -1.71 -17.21
N ALA A 2 15.57 -2.49 -18.01
CA ALA A 2 16.05 -2.02 -19.32
C ALA A 2 14.94 -1.64 -20.32
N ALA A 3 13.83 -2.37 -20.34
CA ALA A 3 12.67 -2.06 -21.21
C ALA A 3 11.83 -0.85 -20.75
N GLN A 4 11.80 -0.56 -19.44
CA GLN A 4 11.05 0.57 -18.88
C GLN A 4 11.81 1.90 -18.98
N HIS A 5 13.14 1.89 -18.85
CA HIS A 5 13.99 3.07 -19.08
C HIS A 5 13.93 3.55 -20.54
N ASP A 6 13.74 2.64 -21.49
CA ASP A 6 13.60 2.94 -22.92
C ASP A 6 12.29 3.70 -23.23
N MET A 7 11.31 3.61 -22.33
CA MET A 7 10.00 4.27 -22.44
C MET A 7 10.01 5.75 -22.01
N VAL A 8 10.96 6.17 -21.18
CA VAL A 8 11.11 7.60 -20.78
C VAL A 8 12.01 8.35 -21.76
N SER A 9 13.05 7.68 -22.30
CA SER A 9 14.01 8.31 -23.21
C SER A 9 13.46 8.55 -24.62
N LYS A 10 12.53 7.72 -25.09
CA LYS A 10 11.95 7.81 -26.46
C LYS A 10 10.74 8.74 -26.58
N PHE A 11 10.07 9.08 -25.49
CA PHE A 11 8.67 9.59 -25.52
C PHE A 11 8.47 11.01 -24.96
N GLY A 12 9.55 11.81 -24.83
CA GLY A 12 9.58 13.24 -24.50
C GLY A 12 8.29 13.87 -23.95
N ALA A 13 8.22 14.11 -22.64
CA ALA A 13 7.23 14.94 -21.92
C ALA A 13 5.74 14.77 -22.27
N ALA A 14 5.31 13.67 -22.91
CA ALA A 14 3.91 13.28 -22.91
C ALA A 14 3.64 12.57 -21.58
N ALA A 15 3.00 13.26 -20.63
CA ALA A 15 2.52 12.65 -19.41
C ALA A 15 1.57 11.51 -19.81
N ILE A 16 1.97 10.26 -19.56
CA ILE A 16 1.03 9.13 -19.59
C ILE A 16 0.16 9.30 -18.36
N VAL A 17 -0.89 10.11 -18.50
CA VAL A 17 -1.99 10.12 -17.56
C VAL A 17 -2.79 8.86 -17.86
N VAL A 18 -2.57 7.81 -17.08
CA VAL A 18 -3.53 6.69 -17.04
C VAL A 18 -4.79 7.25 -16.39
N MET A 19 -5.65 7.88 -17.18
CA MET A 19 -7.01 8.18 -16.75
C MET A 19 -7.75 6.84 -16.66
N LEU A 20 -7.99 6.37 -15.45
CA LEU A 20 -9.00 5.33 -15.20
C LEU A 20 -10.39 5.91 -15.52
N MET A 21 -10.75 5.87 -16.79
CA MET A 21 -12.10 6.17 -17.27
C MET A 21 -12.99 4.97 -16.94
N LEU A 22 -13.74 5.06 -15.84
CA LEU A 22 -14.72 4.04 -15.50
C LEU A 22 -16.04 4.29 -16.23
N VAL A 23 -16.47 3.29 -17.01
CA VAL A 23 -17.83 3.20 -17.52
C VAL A 23 -18.74 2.67 -16.41
N VAL A 24 -19.83 3.39 -16.12
CA VAL A 24 -20.89 2.92 -15.23
C VAL A 24 -21.89 2.14 -16.11
N PRO A 25 -22.16 0.84 -15.89
CA PRO A 25 -23.19 0.15 -16.63
C PRO A 25 -24.56 0.73 -16.27
N ASN A 26 -25.29 1.18 -17.29
CA ASN A 26 -26.68 1.60 -17.17
C ASN A 26 -27.53 0.33 -17.01
N SER A 27 -28.33 0.25 -15.95
CA SER A 27 -29.29 -0.85 -15.76
C SER A 27 -30.40 -0.75 -16.81
N GLY A 28 -30.40 -1.66 -17.79
CA GLY A 28 -31.41 -1.74 -18.84
C GLY A 28 -31.63 -3.17 -19.31
N SER A 29 -32.83 -3.66 -18.99
CA SER A 29 -33.54 -4.89 -19.40
C SER A 29 -33.07 -5.67 -20.64
N GLY A 30 -32.77 -6.95 -20.39
CA GLY A 30 -33.07 -8.19 -21.13
C GLY A 30 -33.24 -8.22 -22.66
N GLU A 31 -32.57 -9.18 -23.30
CA GLU A 31 -33.22 -10.27 -24.05
C GLU A 31 -32.23 -11.39 -24.41
N ASP A 32 -32.77 -12.61 -24.46
CA ASP A 32 -32.16 -13.93 -24.58
C ASP A 32 -31.62 -14.24 -26.00
N ALA A 33 -30.53 -15.01 -26.10
CA ALA A 33 -30.30 -16.01 -27.15
C ALA A 33 -28.99 -16.79 -26.91
N GLY A 34 -29.11 -18.10 -26.64
CA GLY A 34 -28.00 -19.00 -26.39
C GLY A 34 -27.38 -19.66 -27.63
N HIS A 35 -26.11 -20.06 -27.51
CA HIS A 35 -25.61 -21.30 -28.11
C HIS A 35 -24.40 -21.84 -27.34
N ASP A 36 -24.36 -23.17 -27.27
CA ASP A 36 -23.64 -24.02 -26.33
C ASP A 36 -22.33 -24.58 -26.93
N LYS A 37 -21.42 -24.95 -26.01
CA LYS A 37 -20.42 -26.04 -26.03
C LYS A 37 -18.93 -25.69 -25.84
N ASP A 38 -18.52 -25.98 -24.60
CA ASP A 38 -17.39 -26.86 -24.19
C ASP A 38 -15.96 -26.33 -24.37
N GLN A 39 -15.05 -26.28 -23.38
CA GLN A 39 -14.94 -26.99 -22.09
C GLN A 39 -13.91 -26.27 -21.19
N LEU A 40 -14.29 -25.92 -19.97
CA LEU A 40 -13.44 -26.01 -18.77
C LEU A 40 -14.38 -26.09 -17.56
N ALA A 41 -14.13 -27.07 -16.69
CA ALA A 41 -15.06 -27.60 -15.71
C ALA A 41 -15.68 -26.54 -14.76
N PRO A 42 -16.94 -26.74 -14.32
CA PRO A 42 -17.64 -25.79 -13.46
C PRO A 42 -17.11 -25.91 -12.02
N MET A 43 -16.59 -24.82 -11.47
CA MET A 43 -16.53 -24.67 -10.02
C MET A 43 -17.89 -24.19 -9.53
N SER A 44 -18.60 -25.14 -8.93
CA SER A 44 -19.77 -25.04 -8.05
C SER A 44 -20.30 -23.63 -7.75
N SER A 45 -21.56 -23.45 -8.13
CA SER A 45 -22.48 -22.42 -7.65
C SER A 45 -22.77 -22.59 -6.16
N GLU A 46 -21.92 -22.06 -5.28
CA GLU A 46 -22.26 -21.74 -3.90
C GLU A 46 -21.42 -20.53 -3.44
N ALA A 47 -22.03 -19.34 -3.47
CA ALA A 47 -21.95 -18.31 -2.43
C ALA A 47 -22.44 -16.96 -2.99
N GLU A 48 -23.77 -16.83 -3.14
CA GLU A 48 -24.39 -15.59 -2.68
C GLU A 48 -24.15 -15.49 -1.18
N PHE A 49 -23.06 -14.87 -0.77
CA PHE A 49 -22.94 -14.33 0.57
C PHE A 49 -22.18 -13.01 0.47
N GLY A 50 -22.93 -11.92 0.68
CA GLY A 50 -22.34 -10.72 1.25
C GLY A 50 -21.68 -11.15 2.56
N PHE A 51 -20.37 -11.35 2.53
CA PHE A 51 -19.58 -11.44 3.74
C PHE A 51 -19.58 -10.04 4.34
N SER A 52 -20.59 -9.74 5.16
CA SER A 52 -20.28 -9.05 6.40
C SER A 52 -19.20 -9.89 7.06
N LEU A 53 -17.97 -9.37 7.10
CA LEU A 53 -16.95 -9.93 7.98
C LEU A 53 -17.63 -10.12 9.34
N PRO A 54 -17.66 -11.33 9.91
CA PRO A 54 -18.03 -11.44 11.30
C PRO A 54 -17.10 -10.49 12.03
N ILE A 55 -17.68 -9.48 12.66
CA ILE A 55 -17.01 -8.75 13.72
C ILE A 55 -16.63 -9.86 14.69
N VAL A 56 -15.37 -10.27 14.68
CA VAL A 56 -14.84 -11.16 15.70
C VAL A 56 -15.14 -10.44 17.00
N HIS A 57 -16.08 -11.01 17.75
CA HIS A 57 -16.55 -10.48 19.01
C HIS A 57 -15.35 -10.25 19.92
N GLY A 58 -15.27 -9.06 20.53
CA GLY A 58 -14.47 -8.88 21.74
C GLY A 58 -13.87 -7.50 21.97
N ARG A 59 -13.59 -6.69 20.95
CA ARG A 59 -13.02 -5.35 21.20
C ARG A 59 -14.14 -4.32 21.32
N PRO A 60 -14.38 -3.70 22.50
CA PRO A 60 -14.95 -2.36 22.49
C PRO A 60 -13.99 -1.52 21.64
N PRO A 61 -14.45 -0.79 20.61
CA PRO A 61 -13.56 0.09 19.88
C PRO A 61 -12.86 0.97 20.91
N ALA A 62 -11.52 0.93 20.95
CA ALA A 62 -10.77 2.03 21.53
C ALA A 62 -11.38 3.31 20.91
N PRO A 63 -11.67 4.37 21.70
CA PRO A 63 -12.38 5.55 21.20
C PRO A 63 -11.83 5.92 19.82
N GLY A 64 -12.66 5.70 18.80
CA GLY A 64 -12.18 5.49 17.45
C GLY A 64 -11.51 6.75 16.93
N MET A 65 -10.32 6.61 16.37
CA MET A 65 -9.64 7.70 15.66
C MET A 65 -10.47 8.30 14.52
N ASP A 66 -11.54 7.63 14.09
CA ASP A 66 -12.27 7.97 12.87
C ASP A 66 -12.97 9.34 12.95
N ASP A 67 -13.36 9.80 14.15
CA ASP A 67 -14.00 11.10 14.36
C ASP A 67 -13.00 12.25 14.61
N GLU A 68 -11.73 11.91 14.80
CA GLU A 68 -10.69 12.88 15.07
C GLU A 68 -9.95 13.29 13.78
N LYS A 69 -9.26 14.44 13.82
CA LYS A 69 -8.63 15.05 12.64
C LYS A 69 -7.12 14.91 12.66
N PHE A 70 -6.65 13.70 12.40
CA PHE A 70 -5.21 13.41 12.45
C PHE A 70 -4.53 13.43 11.10
N VAL A 71 -3.28 13.88 11.14
CA VAL A 71 -2.38 13.89 10.01
C VAL A 71 -0.97 13.47 10.40
N THR A 72 -0.27 12.88 9.44
CA THR A 72 1.20 12.75 9.47
C THR A 72 1.75 13.40 8.21
N PRO A 73 2.82 14.22 8.31
CA PRO A 73 3.46 14.77 7.14
C PRO A 73 4.19 13.65 6.39
N PHE A 74 4.19 13.73 5.07
CA PHE A 74 4.99 12.83 4.25
C PHE A 74 5.66 13.59 3.12
N ARG A 75 6.80 13.06 2.68
CA ARG A 75 7.62 13.67 1.64
C ARG A 75 8.10 12.64 0.64
N ILE A 76 8.33 13.09 -0.60
CA ILE A 76 9.09 12.33 -1.58
C ILE A 76 10.60 12.52 -1.35
N TYR A 77 11.32 11.41 -1.23
CA TYR A 77 12.77 11.36 -1.05
C TYR A 77 13.44 10.82 -2.31
N GLU A 78 14.51 11.50 -2.74
CA GLU A 78 15.33 11.16 -3.91
C GLU A 78 14.52 10.88 -5.19
N ASP A 79 13.35 11.50 -5.34
CA ASP A 79 12.38 11.28 -6.43
C ASP A 79 11.87 9.83 -6.56
N VAL A 80 12.03 9.03 -5.50
CA VAL A 80 11.82 7.57 -5.52
C VAL A 80 10.68 7.16 -4.57
N ALA A 81 10.83 7.42 -3.27
CA ALA A 81 9.92 6.89 -2.24
C ALA A 81 9.14 7.99 -1.50
N TYR A 82 7.90 7.70 -1.11
CA TYR A 82 7.13 8.55 -0.20
C TYR A 82 7.26 8.04 1.23
N LEU A 83 7.89 8.83 2.10
CA LEU A 83 8.07 8.48 3.50
C LEU A 83 7.18 9.35 4.38
N ALA A 84 6.41 8.73 5.27
CA ALA A 84 5.67 9.39 6.34
C ALA A 84 6.57 9.56 7.58
N GLU A 85 6.51 10.74 8.20
CA GLU A 85 7.20 11.00 9.46
C GLU A 85 6.34 10.52 10.63
N MET A 86 6.83 9.50 11.34
CA MET A 86 6.17 8.89 12.48
C MET A 86 6.97 9.19 13.75
N GLU A 87 6.30 9.73 14.77
CA GLU A 87 6.89 9.97 16.08
C GLU A 87 6.49 8.83 17.03
N ILE A 88 7.49 8.08 17.52
CA ILE A 88 7.28 6.86 18.30
C ILE A 88 7.92 6.98 19.70
N GLY A 89 7.21 6.51 20.71
CA GLY A 89 7.65 6.42 22.10
C GLY A 89 7.54 7.72 22.89
N GLU A 90 7.77 7.63 24.21
CA GLU A 90 7.68 8.77 25.16
C GLU A 90 8.52 9.99 24.72
N ARG A 91 9.68 9.72 24.07
CA ARG A 91 10.60 10.74 23.56
C ARG A 91 10.32 11.20 22.13
N GLN A 92 9.25 10.73 21.50
CA GLN A 92 8.86 11.11 20.13
C GLN A 92 10.02 10.93 19.13
N GLN A 93 10.61 9.74 19.13
CA GLN A 93 11.69 9.41 18.21
C GLN A 93 11.12 9.41 16.79
N LYS A 94 11.65 10.29 15.93
CA LYS A 94 11.22 10.40 14.53
C LYS A 94 11.74 9.22 13.73
N GLN A 95 10.85 8.54 13.03
CA GLN A 95 11.12 7.43 12.12
C GLN A 95 10.42 7.73 10.79
N TYR A 96 11.07 7.46 9.66
CA TYR A 96 10.52 7.79 8.36
C TYR A 96 10.15 6.49 7.65
N LEU A 97 8.85 6.24 7.56
CA LEU A 97 8.33 4.96 7.12
C LEU A 97 7.78 5.07 5.70
N LEU A 98 8.17 4.16 4.82
CA LEU A 98 7.61 4.05 3.48
C LEU A 98 6.10 3.82 3.56
N ILE A 99 5.32 4.66 2.88
CA ILE A 99 3.86 4.51 2.80
C ILE A 99 3.54 3.35 1.87
N ASP A 100 2.96 2.28 2.40
CA ASP A 100 2.73 1.04 1.65
C ASP A 100 1.28 0.54 1.79
N THR A 101 0.47 0.75 0.75
CA THR A 101 -0.89 0.20 0.66
C THR A 101 -0.94 -1.27 0.21
N GLY A 102 0.20 -1.83 -0.23
CA GLY A 102 0.38 -3.22 -0.65
C GLY A 102 0.73 -4.20 0.47
N SER A 103 1.07 -3.70 1.67
CA SER A 103 1.33 -4.51 2.87
C SER A 103 0.57 -4.00 4.11
N SER A 104 0.35 -4.89 5.08
CA SER A 104 -0.42 -4.56 6.29
C SER A 104 0.44 -4.32 7.52
N LEU A 105 1.62 -4.93 7.64
CA LEU A 105 2.44 -4.80 8.85
C LEU A 105 3.15 -3.45 8.90
N VAL A 106 2.95 -2.70 9.98
CA VAL A 106 3.82 -1.56 10.33
C VAL A 106 5.08 -2.10 10.99
N TRP A 107 6.25 -1.68 10.55
CA TRP A 107 7.52 -2.02 11.20
C TRP A 107 8.55 -0.91 11.02
N THR A 108 9.50 -0.84 11.95
CA THR A 108 10.67 0.04 11.89
C THR A 108 11.89 -0.69 12.42
N GLN A 109 13.07 -0.28 11.97
CA GLN A 109 14.33 -0.73 12.56
C GLN A 109 14.40 -0.34 14.03
N CYS A 110 14.90 -1.25 14.85
CA CYS A 110 15.21 -1.01 16.24
C CYS A 110 16.72 -1.02 16.50
N ASP A 111 17.15 -0.42 17.62
CA ASP A 111 18.52 -0.53 18.10
C ASP A 111 18.98 -2.00 18.17
N GLU A 112 20.30 -2.25 18.11
CA GLU A 112 20.87 -3.60 17.99
C GLU A 112 20.44 -4.34 16.70
N CYS A 113 20.50 -3.66 15.56
CA CYS A 113 20.29 -4.26 14.24
C CYS A 113 21.57 -4.31 13.39
N PRO A 114 22.50 -5.26 13.64
CA PRO A 114 23.75 -5.36 12.88
C PRO A 114 23.56 -5.82 11.42
N HIS A 115 22.38 -6.37 11.10
CA HIS A 115 22.02 -6.85 9.77
C HIS A 115 20.90 -6.01 9.13
N CYS A 116 20.75 -4.77 9.57
CA CYS A 116 19.92 -3.77 8.88
C CYS A 116 20.78 -2.96 7.91
N HIS A 117 20.14 -2.34 6.92
CA HIS A 117 20.80 -1.28 6.18
C HIS A 117 21.11 -0.09 7.11
N ILE A 118 22.17 0.66 6.78
CA ILE A 118 22.61 1.82 7.55
C ILE A 118 22.15 3.08 6.81
N GLY A 119 21.18 3.77 7.40
CA GLY A 119 20.66 5.06 6.94
C GLY A 119 21.27 6.27 7.67
N ASP A 120 20.75 7.45 7.33
CA ASP A 120 21.10 8.73 7.99
C ASP A 120 20.22 8.98 9.24
N VAL A 121 19.14 8.21 9.40
CA VAL A 121 18.25 8.25 10.56
C VAL A 121 18.58 7.05 11.46
N PRO A 122 18.83 7.26 12.77
CA PRO A 122 19.13 6.16 13.66
C PRO A 122 17.91 5.23 13.86
N PRO A 123 18.14 3.92 14.04
CA PRO A 123 17.08 2.98 14.42
C PRO A 123 16.37 3.42 15.71
N TYR A 124 15.12 2.99 15.85
CA TYR A 124 14.30 3.24 17.02
C TYR A 124 14.97 2.71 18.31
N GLY A 125 15.30 3.61 19.24
CA GLY A 125 15.92 3.25 20.51
C GLY A 125 14.90 2.77 21.53
N ARG A 126 14.81 1.46 21.74
CA ARG A 126 13.82 0.84 22.65
C ARG A 126 13.98 1.33 24.08
N SER A 127 15.22 1.39 24.55
CA SER A 127 15.59 1.87 25.90
C SER A 127 15.29 3.35 26.14
N GLN A 128 15.02 4.12 25.07
CA GLN A 128 14.73 5.54 25.14
C GLN A 128 13.24 5.85 25.33
N SER A 129 12.37 4.83 25.35
CA SER A 129 10.94 4.98 25.56
C SER A 129 10.49 4.12 26.75
N ARG A 130 9.94 4.74 27.80
CA ARG A 130 9.39 4.00 28.95
C ARG A 130 8.05 3.34 28.64
N THR A 131 7.41 3.71 27.53
CA THR A 131 6.14 3.12 27.07
C THR A 131 6.36 1.93 26.13
N PHE A 132 7.62 1.64 25.78
CA PHE A 132 7.99 0.46 24.99
C PHE A 132 7.68 -0.83 25.75
N GLN A 133 7.05 -1.77 25.06
CA GLN A 133 6.78 -3.10 25.58
C GLN A 133 6.96 -4.13 24.46
N GLU A 134 7.68 -5.21 24.72
CA GLU A 134 7.70 -6.36 23.80
C GLU A 134 6.37 -7.13 23.88
N VAL A 135 5.90 -7.64 22.74
CA VAL A 135 4.72 -8.51 22.69
C VAL A 135 5.14 -9.91 23.15
N SER A 136 4.75 -10.27 24.38
CA SER A 136 4.93 -11.60 24.96
C SER A 136 3.92 -12.59 24.38
N CYS A 137 4.20 -13.90 24.48
CA CYS A 137 3.27 -14.97 24.08
C CYS A 137 3.62 -16.29 24.78
N GLY A 138 2.64 -17.19 24.99
CA GLY A 138 2.86 -18.51 25.59
C GLY A 138 1.67 -18.97 26.44
N ASP A 139 1.76 -20.19 26.98
CA ASP A 139 0.66 -20.85 27.70
C ASP A 139 0.58 -20.50 29.20
N ASP A 140 1.46 -19.64 29.73
CA ASP A 140 1.54 -19.31 31.17
C ASP A 140 0.77 -18.02 31.57
N ASP A 141 -0.01 -17.41 30.67
CA ASP A 141 -0.72 -16.15 30.95
C ASP A 141 -2.15 -16.38 31.47
N ASP A 142 -2.24 -16.66 32.77
CA ASP A 142 -3.45 -16.60 33.61
C ASP A 142 -3.88 -15.13 33.92
N ASN A 143 -3.48 -14.17 33.08
CA ASN A 143 -3.75 -12.74 33.28
C ASN A 143 -4.68 -12.20 32.18
N ASP A 144 -5.88 -11.79 32.57
CA ASP A 144 -6.95 -11.18 31.75
C ASP A 144 -6.57 -9.86 31.00
N LYS A 145 -5.28 -9.52 30.91
CA LYS A 145 -4.75 -8.36 30.17
C LYS A 145 -4.15 -8.73 28.80
N GLU A 146 -4.02 -10.03 28.49
CA GLU A 146 -3.32 -10.60 27.33
C GLU A 146 -4.17 -10.74 26.04
N GLU A 147 -5.50 -10.59 26.09
CA GLU A 147 -6.37 -10.99 24.98
C GLU A 147 -6.11 -10.19 23.68
N ALA A 148 -5.66 -8.93 23.81
CA ALA A 148 -5.26 -8.10 22.67
C ALA A 148 -3.86 -8.44 22.12
N ILE A 149 -2.99 -9.11 22.88
CA ILE A 149 -1.65 -9.53 22.47
C ILE A 149 -1.73 -10.88 21.74
N ALA A 150 -2.59 -11.78 22.23
CA ALA A 150 -2.89 -13.08 21.60
C ALA A 150 -3.38 -12.94 20.14
N SER A 151 -4.08 -11.85 19.77
CA SER A 151 -4.54 -11.64 18.39
C SER A 151 -3.41 -11.38 17.38
N TYR A 152 -2.23 -10.95 17.84
CA TYR A 152 -1.10 -10.66 16.95
C TYR A 152 -0.07 -11.80 16.91
N CYS A 153 -0.24 -12.84 17.74
CA CYS A 153 0.71 -13.94 17.84
C CYS A 153 0.10 -15.28 18.31
N PRO A 154 0.25 -16.38 17.56
CA PRO A 154 0.78 -16.49 16.20
C PRO A 154 -0.26 -16.04 15.16
N ALA A 155 0.22 -15.48 14.05
CA ALA A 155 -0.62 -15.07 12.93
C ALA A 155 0.07 -15.39 11.60
N LYS A 156 -0.68 -15.83 10.59
CA LYS A 156 -0.15 -16.09 9.24
C LYS A 156 -0.97 -15.40 8.14
N PRO A 157 -1.07 -14.07 8.18
CA PRO A 157 -1.73 -13.33 7.12
C PRO A 157 -0.89 -13.29 5.83
N PRO A 158 -1.48 -12.89 4.70
CA PRO A 158 -0.73 -12.68 3.46
C PRO A 158 0.39 -11.65 3.65
N GLY A 159 1.63 -12.03 3.33
CA GLY A 159 2.80 -11.12 3.31
C GLY A 159 3.61 -11.05 4.61
N TYR A 160 3.16 -11.63 5.72
CA TYR A 160 4.01 -11.81 6.92
C TYR A 160 3.53 -12.96 7.79
N ILE A 161 4.38 -13.40 8.70
CA ILE A 161 4.05 -14.41 9.72
C ILE A 161 4.56 -13.95 11.07
N THR A 162 3.80 -14.23 12.13
CA THR A 162 4.24 -14.12 13.51
C THR A 162 4.20 -15.47 14.19
N LEU A 163 5.21 -15.78 14.99
CA LEU A 163 5.38 -17.06 15.69
C LEU A 163 5.83 -16.81 17.11
N CYS A 164 5.26 -17.54 18.06
CA CYS A 164 5.74 -17.51 19.43
C CYS A 164 7.02 -18.36 19.57
N VAL A 165 8.10 -17.74 20.03
CA VAL A 165 9.38 -18.41 20.27
C VAL A 165 9.94 -17.95 21.60
N ASN A 166 10.07 -18.89 22.56
CA ASN A 166 10.62 -18.63 23.89
C ASN A 166 9.97 -17.44 24.63
N GLY A 167 8.64 -17.34 24.62
CA GLY A 167 7.94 -16.25 25.29
C GLY A 167 7.81 -14.96 24.48
N ARG A 168 8.45 -14.86 23.31
CA ARG A 168 8.50 -13.66 22.46
C ARG A 168 7.78 -13.87 21.13
N CYS A 169 7.00 -12.88 20.72
CA CYS A 169 6.36 -12.92 19.43
C CYS A 169 7.30 -12.50 18.30
N MET A 170 7.91 -13.45 17.61
CA MET A 170 8.78 -13.20 16.46
C MET A 170 7.95 -12.87 15.22
N PHE A 171 8.43 -11.98 14.34
CA PHE A 171 7.80 -11.73 13.04
C PHE A 171 8.78 -11.91 11.88
N LYS A 172 8.22 -12.24 10.71
CA LYS A 172 8.91 -12.25 9.43
C LYS A 172 7.98 -11.73 8.34
N ALA A 173 8.32 -10.58 7.77
CA ALA A 173 7.65 -10.00 6.60
C ALA A 173 8.30 -10.47 5.29
N LEU A 174 7.50 -10.61 4.24
CA LEU A 174 7.88 -11.13 2.92
C LEU A 174 7.45 -10.13 1.83
N TYR A 175 8.41 -9.56 1.12
CA TYR A 175 8.14 -8.55 0.06
C TYR A 175 8.39 -9.07 -1.36
N ASN A 176 9.08 -10.21 -1.52
CA ASN A 176 9.27 -10.85 -2.81
C ASN A 176 8.99 -12.36 -2.71
N LEU A 177 8.15 -12.88 -3.61
CA LEU A 177 7.72 -14.28 -3.63
C LEU A 177 8.50 -15.16 -4.65
N THR A 178 9.43 -14.60 -5.44
CA THR A 178 10.13 -15.34 -6.52
C THR A 178 11.35 -16.16 -6.06
N GLY A 179 11.32 -16.71 -4.84
CA GLY A 179 12.21 -17.80 -4.42
C GLY A 179 13.49 -17.43 -3.65
N GLN A 180 13.91 -16.16 -3.64
CA GLN A 180 15.02 -15.66 -2.79
C GLN A 180 14.51 -14.79 -1.62
N GLY A 181 13.22 -14.93 -1.30
CA GLY A 181 12.35 -13.92 -0.70
C GLY A 181 12.99 -12.88 0.20
N GLU A 182 12.80 -11.61 -0.17
CA GLU A 182 13.22 -10.47 0.64
C GLU A 182 12.44 -10.47 1.93
N THR A 183 13.18 -10.43 3.04
CA THR A 183 12.59 -10.60 4.37
C THR A 183 13.07 -9.53 5.32
N VAL A 184 12.15 -9.11 6.17
CA VAL A 184 12.44 -8.31 7.35
C VAL A 184 11.99 -9.12 8.55
N GLN A 185 12.86 -9.23 9.56
CA GLN A 185 12.66 -10.10 10.70
C GLN A 185 13.01 -9.39 11.99
N GLY A 186 12.31 -9.78 13.05
CA GLY A 186 12.47 -9.22 14.39
C GLY A 186 11.40 -9.77 15.30
N TYR A 187 10.92 -8.96 16.24
CA TYR A 187 9.78 -9.31 17.10
C TYR A 187 8.75 -8.20 17.15
N MET A 188 7.52 -8.59 17.44
CA MET A 188 6.41 -7.68 17.61
C MET A 188 6.60 -6.92 18.93
N SER A 189 6.35 -5.63 18.87
CA SER A 189 6.50 -4.70 19.99
C SER A 189 5.32 -3.75 20.01
N MET A 190 5.13 -3.05 21.11
CA MET A 190 4.11 -2.05 21.29
C MET A 190 4.71 -0.78 21.88
N ASP A 191 4.30 0.36 21.35
CA ASP A 191 4.66 1.67 21.90
C ASP A 191 3.63 2.74 21.50
N THR A 192 3.82 3.97 21.96
CA THR A 192 2.95 5.11 21.70
C THR A 192 3.36 5.81 20.41
N PHE A 193 2.47 5.85 19.44
CA PHE A 193 2.60 6.64 18.22
C PHE A 193 1.91 7.98 18.40
N HIS A 194 2.54 9.04 17.92
CA HIS A 194 2.08 10.41 18.03
C HIS A 194 1.64 10.93 16.66
N PHE A 195 0.48 11.58 16.63
CA PHE A 195 -0.11 12.17 15.42
C PHE A 195 -0.47 13.63 15.67
N ILE A 196 -0.35 14.46 14.64
CA ILE A 196 -0.70 15.88 14.72
C ILE A 196 -2.22 16.01 14.55
N ASP A 197 -2.89 16.73 15.47
CA ASP A 197 -4.26 17.23 15.22
C ASP A 197 -4.20 18.58 14.50
N ASP A 198 -4.69 18.63 13.27
CA ASP A 198 -4.63 19.83 12.40
C ASP A 198 -5.50 20.99 12.92
N ARG A 199 -6.36 20.78 13.92
CA ARG A 199 -7.14 21.85 14.59
C ARG A 199 -6.40 22.50 15.75
N ARG A 200 -5.44 21.78 16.33
CA ARG A 200 -4.72 22.13 17.55
C ARG A 200 -3.28 21.70 17.36
N PHE A 201 -2.49 22.54 16.70
CA PHE A 201 -1.07 22.27 16.44
C PHE A 201 -0.25 21.95 17.71
N ASP A 202 -0.78 22.25 18.89
CA ASP A 202 -0.25 21.93 20.22
C ASP A 202 -0.72 20.58 20.79
N TYR A 203 -1.78 19.98 20.23
CA TYR A 203 -2.31 18.68 20.63
C TYR A 203 -1.77 17.58 19.71
N GLN A 204 -1.05 16.63 20.32
CA GLN A 204 -0.70 15.36 19.69
C GLN A 204 -1.61 14.27 20.22
N ALA A 205 -2.30 13.60 19.30
CA ALA A 205 -3.02 12.39 19.68
C ALA A 205 -2.08 11.21 19.76
N LYS A 206 -2.35 10.37 20.76
CA LYS A 206 -1.45 9.30 21.18
C LYS A 206 -2.17 7.98 21.04
N PHE A 207 -1.56 7.07 20.30
CA PHE A 207 -2.13 5.76 20.05
C PHE A 207 -1.12 4.69 20.33
N ARG A 208 -1.48 3.78 21.22
CA ARG A 208 -0.64 2.65 21.55
C ARG A 208 -0.83 1.59 20.48
N MET A 209 0.21 1.32 19.70
CA MET A 209 0.16 0.46 18.53
C MET A 209 1.17 -0.65 18.62
N VAL A 210 0.79 -1.81 18.11
CA VAL A 210 1.65 -2.96 17.87
C VAL A 210 2.33 -2.78 16.50
N PHE A 211 3.64 -3.01 16.45
CA PHE A 211 4.46 -2.89 15.25
C PHE A 211 5.62 -3.89 15.29
N GLY A 212 6.20 -4.19 14.13
CA GLY A 212 7.42 -4.99 14.03
C GLY A 212 8.66 -4.16 14.40
N CYS A 213 9.42 -4.63 15.38
CA CYS A 213 10.72 -4.10 15.74
C CYS A 213 11.80 -4.92 15.02
N ALA A 214 12.29 -4.39 13.90
CA ALA A 214 13.17 -5.13 12.99
C ALA A 214 14.63 -5.16 13.50
N HIS A 215 15.23 -6.36 13.47
CA HIS A 215 16.63 -6.61 13.86
C HIS A 215 17.44 -7.32 12.76
N GLN A 216 16.80 -7.63 11.63
CA GLN A 216 17.45 -8.19 10.47
C GLN A 216 16.67 -7.87 9.20
N GLU A 217 17.39 -7.44 8.17
CA GLU A 217 16.87 -7.17 6.84
C GLU A 217 17.68 -7.96 5.81
N ASN A 218 16.98 -8.66 4.93
CA ASN A 218 17.58 -9.31 3.77
C ASN A 218 16.82 -8.85 2.54
N ILE A 219 17.26 -7.75 1.94
CA ILE A 219 16.55 -7.01 0.88
C ILE A 219 17.50 -6.83 -0.30
N VAL A 220 17.07 -7.20 -1.52
CA VAL A 220 17.99 -7.31 -2.67
C VAL A 220 17.50 -6.56 -3.93
N LEU A 221 16.19 -6.42 -4.18
CA LEU A 221 15.60 -6.09 -5.50
C LEU A 221 14.22 -5.37 -5.53
N THR A 222 13.51 -5.04 -4.44
CA THR A 222 12.17 -4.37 -4.51
C THR A 222 12.16 -2.86 -4.18
N ALA A 223 11.00 -2.21 -4.11
CA ALA A 223 10.87 -0.85 -3.55
C ALA A 223 11.32 -0.75 -2.08
N VAL A 224 11.42 -1.88 -1.37
CA VAL A 224 12.11 -1.90 -0.08
C VAL A 224 13.61 -1.63 -0.30
N LYS A 225 14.23 -2.05 -1.41
CA LYS A 225 15.60 -1.62 -1.80
C LYS A 225 15.67 -0.11 -2.06
N GLU A 226 14.64 0.49 -2.62
CA GLU A 226 14.58 1.94 -2.78
C GLU A 226 14.62 2.63 -1.40
N CYS A 227 13.82 2.14 -0.45
CA CYS A 227 13.88 2.53 0.95
C CYS A 227 15.23 2.20 1.61
N THR A 228 15.88 1.06 1.36
CA THR A 228 17.07 0.63 2.12
C THR A 228 18.42 0.97 1.50
N THR A 229 18.45 1.35 0.22
CA THR A 229 19.72 1.65 -0.49
C THR A 229 19.71 2.97 -1.26
N ALA A 230 18.54 3.46 -1.69
CA ALA A 230 18.44 4.73 -2.42
C ALA A 230 18.01 5.90 -1.52
N VAL A 231 17.23 5.64 -0.47
CA VAL A 231 16.69 6.65 0.44
C VAL A 231 17.22 6.43 1.87
N LYS A 232 18.26 7.16 2.25
CA LYS A 232 18.95 6.93 3.52
C LYS A 232 18.10 7.26 4.76
N GLU A 233 17.03 8.01 4.61
CA GLU A 233 16.16 8.38 5.72
C GLU A 233 15.16 7.29 6.09
N CYS A 234 14.92 6.33 5.21
CA CYS A 234 13.90 5.32 5.44
C CYS A 234 14.31 4.37 6.57
N THR A 235 13.45 4.22 7.58
CA THR A 235 13.71 3.31 8.71
C THR A 235 12.73 2.14 8.78
N GLY A 236 11.75 2.08 7.88
CA GLY A 236 10.80 0.97 7.83
C GLY A 236 9.59 1.23 6.94
N ILE A 237 8.48 0.55 7.23
CA ILE A 237 7.26 0.57 6.42
C ILE A 237 6.04 0.88 7.29
N LEU A 238 5.23 1.83 6.80
CA LEU A 238 3.90 2.12 7.29
C LEU A 238 2.90 1.33 6.44
N GLY A 239 2.57 0.12 6.88
CA GLY A 239 1.57 -0.73 6.24
C GLY A 239 0.15 -0.15 6.38
N LEU A 240 -0.44 0.23 5.25
CA LEU A 240 -1.80 0.76 5.12
C LEU A 240 -2.77 -0.24 4.47
N GLY A 241 -2.35 -1.49 4.27
CA GLY A 241 -3.25 -2.60 3.94
C GLY A 241 -4.30 -2.84 5.03
N MET A 242 -5.28 -3.70 4.75
CA MET A 242 -6.43 -3.95 5.65
C MET A 242 -6.32 -5.26 6.45
N GLY A 243 -5.11 -5.83 6.60
CA GLY A 243 -4.89 -7.01 7.43
C GLY A 243 -5.09 -6.73 8.92
N ASP A 244 -5.23 -7.78 9.73
CA ASP A 244 -5.67 -7.65 11.13
C ASP A 244 -4.67 -6.88 12.02
N ALA A 245 -3.36 -7.01 11.77
CA ALA A 245 -2.33 -6.19 12.45
C ALA A 245 -2.07 -4.83 11.78
N SER A 246 -2.89 -4.40 10.82
CA SER A 246 -2.66 -3.12 10.13
C SER A 246 -2.89 -1.90 10.99
N PHE A 247 -2.24 -0.81 10.60
CA PHE A 247 -2.47 0.52 11.17
C PHE A 247 -3.98 0.84 11.26
N LEU A 248 -4.72 0.59 10.17
CA LEU A 248 -6.15 0.91 10.08
C LEU A 248 -6.99 0.06 11.05
N ARG A 249 -6.70 -1.24 11.17
CA ARG A 249 -7.43 -2.13 12.09
C ARG A 249 -7.14 -1.82 13.55
N GLN A 250 -5.89 -1.52 13.88
CA GLN A 250 -5.50 -1.20 15.26
C GLN A 250 -6.14 0.10 15.77
N THR A 251 -6.35 1.06 14.87
CA THR A 251 -6.78 2.44 15.19
C THR A 251 -8.27 2.67 14.97
N GLY A 252 -8.97 1.74 14.32
CA GLY A 252 -10.38 1.86 13.95
C GLY A 252 -10.64 2.86 12.82
N ILE A 253 -9.59 3.34 12.14
CA ILE A 253 -9.72 4.26 11.01
C ILE A 253 -10.34 3.52 9.83
N THR A 254 -11.40 4.09 9.26
CA THR A 254 -12.13 3.48 8.13
C THR A 254 -11.72 4.04 6.78
N LYS A 255 -11.08 5.22 6.77
CA LYS A 255 -10.68 5.93 5.55
C LYS A 255 -9.41 6.75 5.75
N PHE A 256 -8.63 6.86 4.70
CA PHE A 256 -7.47 7.74 4.63
C PHE A 256 -7.36 8.37 3.24
N SER A 257 -6.62 9.47 3.12
CA SER A 257 -6.37 10.15 1.84
C SER A 257 -4.97 10.73 1.80
N TYR A 258 -4.34 10.68 0.64
CA TYR A 258 -3.05 11.30 0.36
C TYR A 258 -3.08 11.97 -1.02
N CYS A 259 -2.36 13.09 -1.15
CA CYS A 259 -2.12 13.74 -2.44
C CYS A 259 -0.60 13.72 -2.66
N ALA A 260 -0.12 12.71 -3.38
CA ALA A 260 1.31 12.49 -3.53
C ALA A 260 1.96 13.59 -4.39
N PRO A 261 3.06 14.22 -3.91
CA PRO A 261 3.88 15.10 -4.75
C PRO A 261 4.40 14.35 -5.99
N PRO A 262 4.54 14.99 -7.17
CA PRO A 262 4.96 14.30 -8.38
C PRO A 262 6.42 13.77 -8.28
N ARG A 263 6.65 12.54 -8.75
CA ARG A 263 7.97 11.93 -8.99
C ARG A 263 8.61 12.50 -10.26
N MET A 264 9.07 13.75 -10.23
CA MET A 264 9.61 14.44 -11.41
C MET A 264 10.99 15.07 -11.12
N PRO A 265 12.06 14.60 -11.79
CA PRO A 265 13.39 15.18 -11.65
C PRO A 265 13.37 16.68 -11.94
N GLY A 266 13.85 17.49 -10.99
CA GLY A 266 13.94 18.95 -11.14
C GLY A 266 12.67 19.74 -10.74
N TYR A 267 11.60 19.08 -10.31
CA TYR A 267 10.42 19.76 -9.75
C TYR A 267 10.63 20.07 -8.26
N SER A 268 11.40 21.11 -7.96
CA SER A 268 11.93 21.39 -6.61
C SER A 268 10.96 22.03 -5.61
N TYR A 269 9.77 22.47 -6.05
CA TYR A 269 8.99 23.44 -5.26
C TYR A 269 8.04 22.84 -4.22
N ARG A 270 7.63 21.56 -4.34
CA ARG A 270 6.72 20.92 -3.37
C ARG A 270 7.03 19.43 -3.24
N ARG A 271 7.87 19.09 -2.26
CA ARG A 271 8.16 17.70 -1.89
C ARG A 271 7.33 17.20 -0.71
N ASP A 272 6.61 18.10 -0.04
CA ASP A 272 5.82 17.81 1.15
C ASP A 272 4.33 17.67 0.84
N SER A 273 3.70 16.76 1.58
CA SER A 273 2.25 16.57 1.62
C SER A 273 1.86 15.97 2.97
N TRP A 274 0.61 15.57 3.10
CA TRP A 274 0.03 15.14 4.37
C TRP A 274 -0.87 13.93 4.14
N LEU A 275 -0.62 12.86 4.89
CA LEU A 275 -1.46 11.68 4.95
C LEU A 275 -2.53 11.96 5.99
N ARG A 276 -3.79 11.89 5.59
CA ARG A 276 -4.95 12.24 6.43
C ARG A 276 -5.75 11.00 6.74
N PHE A 277 -6.22 10.91 7.98
CA PHE A 277 -6.98 9.78 8.47
C PHE A 277 -8.37 10.18 8.95
N GLY A 278 -9.28 9.21 8.99
CA GLY A 278 -10.62 9.37 9.55
C GLY A 278 -11.37 10.54 8.93
N SER A 279 -12.05 11.32 9.78
CA SER A 279 -12.84 12.50 9.40
C SER A 279 -12.06 13.54 8.60
N HIS A 280 -10.72 13.55 8.69
CA HIS A 280 -9.87 14.47 7.94
C HIS A 280 -9.61 14.03 6.50
N ALA A 281 -9.82 12.75 6.18
CA ALA A 281 -9.70 12.26 4.82
C ALA A 281 -10.81 12.84 3.94
N GLN A 282 -10.49 13.88 3.18
CA GLN A 282 -11.41 14.52 2.25
C GLN A 282 -11.40 13.77 0.92
N ILE A 283 -12.48 13.03 0.66
CA ILE A 283 -12.65 12.27 -0.58
C ILE A 283 -13.59 13.06 -1.49
N SER A 284 -13.05 13.57 -2.60
CA SER A 284 -13.78 14.28 -3.64
C SER A 284 -13.59 13.60 -5.00
N GLY A 285 -14.43 13.95 -5.98
CA GLY A 285 -14.34 13.40 -7.34
C GLY A 285 -15.07 12.07 -7.53
N LYS A 286 -14.69 11.35 -8.61
CA LYS A 286 -15.34 10.11 -9.04
C LYS A 286 -14.98 8.97 -8.09
N LYS A 287 -16.00 8.27 -7.60
CA LYS A 287 -15.82 7.12 -6.71
C LYS A 287 -15.83 5.83 -7.52
N VAL A 288 -14.98 4.92 -7.08
CA VAL A 288 -14.70 3.66 -7.77
C VAL A 288 -14.77 2.55 -6.73
N PRO A 289 -15.48 1.44 -7.00
CA PRO A 289 -15.51 0.34 -6.04
C PRO A 289 -14.12 -0.27 -5.87
N LEU A 290 -13.58 -0.19 -4.65
CA LEU A 290 -12.37 -0.90 -4.25
C LEU A 290 -12.74 -2.33 -3.87
N VAL A 291 -12.03 -3.29 -4.46
CA VAL A 291 -12.14 -4.71 -4.13
C VAL A 291 -11.01 -5.05 -3.18
N MET A 292 -11.36 -5.53 -1.98
CA MET A 292 -10.36 -5.96 -1.00
C MET A 292 -10.08 -7.45 -1.17
N ARG A 293 -8.81 -7.83 -1.35
CA ARG A 293 -8.38 -9.23 -1.38
C ARG A 293 -7.06 -9.39 -0.65
N TRP A 294 -6.98 -10.37 0.24
CA TRP A 294 -5.75 -10.71 0.98
C TRP A 294 -5.12 -9.51 1.71
N GLY A 295 -5.95 -8.61 2.24
CA GLY A 295 -5.49 -7.39 2.93
C GLY A 295 -4.98 -6.28 2.02
N LYS A 296 -5.17 -6.38 0.69
CA LYS A 296 -4.71 -5.40 -0.31
C LYS A 296 -5.86 -4.80 -1.11
N TYR A 297 -5.65 -3.59 -1.60
CA TYR A 297 -6.60 -2.82 -2.40
C TYR A 297 -6.49 -3.18 -3.88
N TYR A 298 -7.60 -3.53 -4.51
CA TYR A 298 -7.68 -3.78 -5.95
C TYR A 298 -8.76 -2.94 -6.62
N LEU A 299 -8.52 -2.59 -7.87
CA LEU A 299 -9.48 -1.94 -8.76
C LEU A 299 -9.71 -2.82 -9.99
N PRO A 300 -10.97 -3.01 -10.43
CA PRO A 300 -11.22 -3.63 -11.71
C PRO A 300 -10.78 -2.69 -12.84
N LEU A 301 -9.82 -3.13 -13.65
CA LEU A 301 -9.44 -2.44 -14.87
C LEU A 301 -10.43 -2.83 -15.98
N THR A 302 -11.19 -1.84 -16.45
CA THR A 302 -12.22 -2.05 -17.48
C THR A 302 -11.71 -1.74 -18.87
N ALA A 303 -10.89 -0.70 -19.00
CA ALA A 303 -10.25 -0.31 -20.24
C ALA A 303 -8.94 0.48 -19.99
N ILE A 304 -8.04 0.41 -20.95
CA ILE A 304 -6.92 1.36 -21.10
C ILE A 304 -7.17 2.12 -22.39
N THR A 305 -7.17 3.45 -22.31
CA THR A 305 -7.32 4.33 -23.47
C THR A 305 -6.11 5.21 -23.62
N TYR A 306 -5.76 5.57 -24.86
CA TYR A 306 -4.71 6.54 -25.15
C TYR A 306 -5.27 7.75 -25.90
N THR A 307 -4.87 8.93 -25.43
CA THR A 307 -5.23 10.21 -26.03
C THR A 307 -3.95 10.91 -26.45
N TYR A 308 -3.79 11.15 -27.75
CA TYR A 308 -2.59 11.80 -28.30
C TYR A 308 -2.60 13.32 -28.07
N ASN A 309 -3.77 13.95 -28.18
CA ASN A 309 -4.02 15.37 -27.95
C ASN A 309 -5.36 15.50 -27.22
N GLU A 310 -5.46 16.38 -26.22
CA GLU A 310 -6.66 16.62 -25.41
C GLU A 310 -7.91 16.96 -26.23
N LEU A 311 -7.76 17.42 -27.47
CA LEU A 311 -8.86 17.70 -28.41
C LEU A 311 -9.42 16.45 -29.12
N MET A 312 -8.80 15.27 -28.95
CA MET A 312 -9.21 14.04 -29.63
C MET A 312 -9.93 13.08 -28.68
N SER A 313 -10.84 12.27 -29.25
CA SER A 313 -11.46 11.17 -28.52
C SER A 313 -10.41 10.13 -28.10
N PRO A 314 -10.47 9.61 -26.85
CA PRO A 314 -9.59 8.55 -26.41
C PRO A 314 -9.74 7.29 -27.28
N VAL A 315 -8.63 6.70 -27.70
CA VAL A 315 -8.60 5.44 -28.44
C VAL A 315 -8.48 4.29 -27.45
N PRO A 316 -9.40 3.31 -27.43
CA PRO A 316 -9.24 2.13 -26.58
C PRO A 316 -8.08 1.27 -27.07
N ILE A 317 -7.14 0.99 -26.16
CA ILE A 317 -6.04 0.05 -26.36
C ILE A 317 -6.45 -1.33 -25.85
N ILE A 318 -7.04 -1.36 -24.65
CA ILE A 318 -7.64 -2.57 -24.07
C ILE A 318 -9.06 -2.22 -23.65
N ALA A 319 -10.02 -3.08 -23.97
CA ALA A 319 -11.39 -3.00 -23.47
C ALA A 319 -11.87 -4.42 -23.17
N TYR A 320 -12.11 -4.71 -21.89
CA TYR A 320 -12.62 -6.02 -21.49
C TYR A 320 -14.12 -6.13 -21.79
N LYS A 321 -14.54 -7.29 -22.31
CA LYS A 321 -15.90 -7.51 -22.82
C LYS A 321 -16.89 -7.87 -21.72
N SER A 322 -16.43 -8.49 -20.64
CA SER A 322 -17.24 -8.86 -19.49
C SER A 322 -16.50 -8.56 -18.18
N GLN A 323 -17.26 -8.49 -17.09
CA GLN A 323 -16.70 -8.26 -15.75
C GLN A 323 -15.83 -9.43 -15.27
N GLU A 324 -16.09 -10.65 -15.75
CA GLU A 324 -15.31 -11.84 -15.43
C GLU A 324 -13.89 -11.78 -16.01
N ASP A 325 -13.71 -11.04 -17.10
CA ASP A 325 -12.42 -10.86 -17.78
C ASP A 325 -11.57 -9.74 -17.16
N TYR A 326 -12.12 -8.95 -16.23
CA TYR A 326 -11.44 -7.77 -15.71
C TYR A 326 -10.15 -8.14 -14.99
N LEU A 327 -9.05 -7.51 -15.42
CA LEU A 327 -7.82 -7.53 -14.65
C LEU A 327 -8.03 -6.73 -13.37
N HIS A 328 -7.73 -7.32 -12.22
CA HIS A 328 -7.73 -6.63 -10.95
C HIS A 328 -6.35 -6.02 -10.68
N MET A 329 -6.27 -4.69 -10.78
CA MET A 329 -5.05 -3.93 -10.52
C MET A 329 -4.89 -3.62 -9.05
N MET A 330 -3.74 -3.94 -8.48
CA MET A 330 -3.42 -3.56 -7.11
C MET A 330 -3.13 -2.06 -7.03
N VAL A 331 -3.66 -1.39 -6.01
CA VAL A 331 -3.30 0.00 -5.67
C VAL A 331 -2.21 -0.06 -4.61
N ASP A 332 -0.98 0.24 -5.03
CA ASP A 332 0.22 0.05 -4.21
C ASP A 332 1.13 1.28 -4.24
N THR A 333 1.13 2.06 -3.14
CA THR A 333 2.07 3.17 -2.95
C THR A 333 3.49 2.72 -2.67
N GLY A 334 3.65 1.47 -2.21
CA GLY A 334 4.91 0.80 -1.99
C GLY A 334 5.58 0.32 -3.28
N THR A 335 4.96 0.53 -4.46
CA THR A 335 5.57 0.23 -5.75
C THR A 335 5.70 1.50 -6.59
N SER A 336 6.91 1.80 -7.09
CA SER A 336 7.20 3.05 -7.80
C SER A 336 6.70 3.10 -9.24
N LEU A 337 6.63 1.95 -9.93
CA LEU A 337 6.25 1.85 -11.34
C LEU A 337 4.99 1.00 -11.54
N LEU A 338 4.25 1.32 -12.60
CA LEU A 338 3.16 0.46 -13.07
C LEU A 338 3.72 -0.90 -13.51
N SER A 339 3.21 -1.97 -12.91
CA SER A 339 3.52 -3.36 -13.29
C SER A 339 2.31 -3.98 -13.97
N LEU A 340 2.50 -4.47 -15.19
CA LEU A 340 1.48 -5.14 -15.99
C LEU A 340 1.95 -6.55 -16.35
N PRO A 341 1.04 -7.51 -16.57
CA PRO A 341 1.38 -8.77 -17.21
C PRO A 341 2.11 -8.52 -18.53
N THR A 342 3.14 -9.33 -18.84
CA THR A 342 4.01 -9.11 -20.00
C THR A 342 3.23 -8.98 -21.31
N SER A 343 2.24 -9.84 -21.54
CA SER A 343 1.39 -9.75 -22.74
C SER A 343 0.68 -8.40 -22.85
N LEU A 344 0.08 -7.94 -21.75
CA LEU A 344 -0.64 -6.67 -21.70
C LEU A 344 0.28 -5.46 -21.87
N HIS A 345 1.46 -5.52 -21.25
CA HIS A 345 2.50 -4.51 -21.42
C HIS A 345 2.92 -4.41 -22.88
N ASP A 346 3.22 -5.53 -23.52
CA ASP A 346 3.74 -5.54 -24.89
C ASP A 346 2.68 -5.10 -25.91
N ASP A 347 1.43 -5.53 -25.73
CA ASP A 347 0.29 -5.06 -26.53
C ASP A 347 0.08 -3.54 -26.39
N LEU A 348 0.17 -3.03 -25.15
CA LEU A 348 0.06 -1.60 -24.86
C LEU A 348 1.14 -0.79 -25.58
N ILE A 349 2.41 -1.21 -25.48
CA ILE A 349 3.53 -0.53 -26.14
C ILE A 349 3.36 -0.54 -27.65
N LYS A 350 3.00 -1.69 -28.23
CA LYS A 350 2.80 -1.86 -29.66
C LYS A 350 1.72 -0.92 -30.21
N GLU A 351 0.55 -0.86 -29.54
CA GLU A 351 -0.55 0.01 -29.96
C GLU A 351 -0.20 1.49 -29.82
N MET A 352 0.45 1.89 -28.72
CA MET A 352 0.91 3.26 -28.54
C MET A 352 1.89 3.68 -29.64
N GLU A 353 2.85 2.82 -30.00
CA GLU A 353 3.77 3.09 -31.10
C GLU A 353 3.06 3.23 -32.45
N ALA A 354 2.06 2.38 -32.73
CA ALA A 354 1.29 2.44 -33.97
C ALA A 354 0.52 3.76 -34.08
N ILE A 355 -0.14 4.20 -33.00
CA ILE A 355 -0.85 5.48 -32.94
C ILE A 355 0.12 6.63 -33.20
N ILE A 356 1.27 6.66 -32.52
CA ILE A 356 2.27 7.72 -32.70
C ILE A 356 2.81 7.76 -34.14
N LYS A 357 3.10 6.60 -34.74
CA LYS A 357 3.59 6.50 -36.12
C LYS A 357 2.55 7.01 -37.12
N SER A 358 1.28 6.60 -36.98
CA SER A 358 0.20 7.04 -37.87
C SER A 358 0.02 8.56 -37.86
N LYS A 359 0.13 9.21 -36.69
CA LYS A 359 -0.05 10.67 -36.54
C LYS A 359 1.15 11.49 -37.00
N LYS A 360 2.37 10.96 -36.90
CA LYS A 360 3.56 11.58 -37.54
C LYS A 360 3.49 11.56 -39.07
N TYR A 361 2.68 10.68 -39.65
CA TYR A 361 2.47 10.61 -41.10
C TYR A 361 1.43 11.64 -41.58
N ASP A 362 0.36 11.85 -40.80
CA ASP A 362 -0.68 12.86 -41.04
C ASP A 362 -0.14 14.31 -40.94
N GLY A 363 0.86 14.56 -40.08
CA GLY A 363 1.44 15.89 -39.87
C GLY A 363 2.46 16.38 -40.91
N ARG A 364 2.75 15.60 -41.97
CA ARG A 364 3.65 16.02 -43.08
C ARG A 364 2.90 16.50 -44.33
N GLY A 365 1.59 16.73 -44.21
CA GLY A 365 0.71 17.09 -45.32
C GLY A 365 0.27 18.56 -45.38
N HIS A 366 0.97 19.50 -44.74
CA HIS A 366 0.72 20.94 -44.87
C HIS A 366 2.01 21.74 -45.08
#